data_AF-A0A834YH28-F1
#
_entry.id   AF-A0A834YH28-F1
#
_cell.length_a   1.000
_cell.length_b   1.000
_cell.length_c   1.000
_cell.angle_alpha   90.00
_cell.angle_beta   90.00
_cell.angle_gamma   90.00
#
_symmetry.space_group_name_H-M   'P 1'
#
loop_
_entity.id
_entity.type
_entity.pdbx_description
1 polymer ?
#
loop_
_entity_poly.entity_id
_entity_poly.type
_entity_poly.pdbx_seq_one_letter_code
_entity_poly.pdbx_strand_id
1 'polypeptide(L)'
;MQTLDARHIELFLNEGYKNGSWEYKDIGSQEIKKHTDGATGGIFDIRHLKDPCTSEIFDLKSWIGKADDWQPKARITLHAVAVNTNLQQNEGLHVKYHAMRAGADGEVVSIRISQQLL
;
A
#
# COMPACT_ATOMS: atom_id res chain seq x y z
N MET A 1 6.39 14.69 -9.93
CA MET A 1 5.68 13.40 -10.07
C MET A 1 5.42 12.87 -8.67
N GLN A 2 4.15 12.71 -8.26
CA GLN A 2 3.79 12.11 -6.97
C GLN A 2 3.50 10.61 -7.16
N THR A 3 4.05 9.78 -6.28
CA THR A 3 3.77 8.35 -6.22
C THR A 3 3.64 7.94 -4.76
N LEU A 4 2.56 7.25 -4.41
CA LEU A 4 2.41 6.58 -3.12
C LEU A 4 2.82 5.11 -3.31
N ASP A 5 3.83 4.67 -2.55
CA ASP A 5 4.31 3.28 -2.56
C ASP A 5 4.15 2.68 -1.15
N ALA A 6 3.25 1.72 -1.01
CA ALA A 6 3.03 0.97 0.21
C ALA A 6 3.66 -0.42 0.04
N ARG A 7 4.57 -0.82 0.92
CA ARG A 7 5.25 -2.12 0.87
C ARG A 7 5.55 -2.66 2.26
N HIS A 8 5.67 -3.98 2.40
CA HIS A 8 6.20 -4.55 3.65
C HIS A 8 7.68 -4.20 3.80
N ILE A 9 8.05 -3.66 4.97
CA ILE A 9 9.41 -3.22 5.22
C ILE A 9 10.29 -4.36 5.75
N GLU A 10 9.79 -5.31 6.54
CA GLU A 10 10.63 -6.28 7.26
C GLU A 10 11.29 -7.38 6.40
N LEU A 11 10.99 -7.43 5.10
CA LEU A 11 11.63 -8.39 4.19
C LEU A 11 13.15 -8.25 4.12
N PHE A 12 13.72 -7.08 4.40
CA PHE A 12 15.18 -6.90 4.38
C PHE A 12 15.93 -7.83 5.35
N LEU A 13 15.23 -8.45 6.31
CA LEU A 13 15.80 -9.43 7.23
C LEU A 13 15.91 -10.85 6.64
N ASN A 14 15.15 -11.17 5.58
CA ASN A 14 15.06 -12.50 5.00
C ASN A 14 16.13 -12.75 3.92
N GLU A 15 16.83 -13.89 4.00
CA GLU A 15 17.89 -14.24 3.04
C GLU A 15 17.37 -14.32 1.59
N GLY A 16 16.15 -14.84 1.38
CA GLY A 16 15.55 -14.89 0.04
C GLY A 16 15.31 -13.50 -0.60
N TYR A 17 15.08 -12.48 0.23
CA TYR A 17 15.02 -11.10 -0.24
C TYR A 17 16.43 -10.53 -0.45
N LYS A 18 17.35 -10.73 0.50
CA LYS A 18 18.73 -10.20 0.43
C LYS A 18 19.52 -10.74 -0.76
N ASN A 19 19.35 -12.02 -1.09
CA ASN A 19 20.05 -12.66 -2.19
C ASN A 19 19.36 -12.45 -3.56
N GLY A 20 18.26 -11.69 -3.60
CA GLY A 20 17.52 -11.37 -4.82
C GLY A 20 16.70 -12.53 -5.40
N SER A 21 16.58 -13.67 -4.71
CA SER A 21 15.78 -14.80 -5.19
C SER A 21 14.28 -14.54 -5.16
N TRP A 22 13.82 -13.59 -4.34
CA TRP A 22 12.42 -13.17 -4.26
C TRP A 22 12.20 -11.85 -4.98
N GLU A 23 11.28 -11.86 -5.95
CA GLU A 23 10.95 -10.70 -6.76
C GLU A 23 9.45 -10.36 -6.64
N TYR A 24 9.14 -9.06 -6.74
CA TYR A 24 7.76 -8.61 -6.88
C TYR A 24 7.24 -8.95 -8.27
N LYS A 25 6.17 -9.73 -8.34
CA LYS A 25 5.43 -10.01 -9.57
C LYS A 25 4.16 -9.19 -9.62
N ASP A 26 3.85 -8.64 -10.80
CA ASP A 26 2.58 -7.98 -11.04
C ASP A 26 1.43 -8.98 -10.88
N ILE A 27 0.42 -8.60 -10.10
CA ILE A 27 -0.78 -9.38 -9.88
C ILE A 27 -2.03 -8.63 -10.32
N GLY A 28 -1.89 -7.39 -10.79
CA GLY A 28 -2.99 -6.60 -11.31
C GLY A 28 -2.70 -5.11 -11.34
N SER A 29 -3.43 -4.41 -12.19
CA SER A 29 -3.39 -2.95 -12.29
C SER A 29 -4.77 -2.38 -12.54
N GLN A 30 -4.93 -1.09 -12.21
CA GLN A 30 -6.15 -0.34 -12.45
C GLN A 30 -5.81 1.10 -12.79
N GLU A 31 -6.42 1.62 -13.86
CA GLU A 31 -6.34 3.04 -14.22
C GLU A 31 -7.60 3.76 -13.76
N ILE A 32 -7.41 4.90 -13.10
CA ILE A 32 -8.45 5.84 -12.73
C ILE A 32 -8.24 7.08 -13.59
N LYS A 33 -9.06 7.29 -14.63
CA LYS A 33 -8.91 8.37 -15.63
C LYS A 33 -9.76 9.60 -15.29
N LYS A 34 -9.60 10.09 -14.06
CA LYS A 34 -10.25 11.30 -13.58
C LYS A 34 -9.46 11.86 -12.41
N HIS A 35 -9.62 13.16 -12.16
CA HIS A 35 -9.04 13.80 -10.99
C HIS A 35 -9.35 13.03 -9.70
N THR A 36 -8.32 12.87 -8.86
CA THR A 36 -8.38 12.24 -7.55
C THR A 36 -7.78 13.14 -6.48
N ASP A 37 -8.47 13.31 -5.36
CA ASP A 37 -8.02 14.18 -4.26
C ASP A 37 -6.90 13.54 -3.42
N GLY A 38 -6.80 12.21 -3.46
CA GLY A 38 -5.88 11.45 -2.61
C GLY A 38 -5.59 10.05 -3.14
N ALA A 39 -4.44 9.51 -2.74
CA ALA A 39 -4.08 8.12 -2.91
C ALA A 39 -4.12 7.43 -1.55
N THR A 40 -4.74 6.25 -1.47
CA THR A 40 -4.85 5.48 -0.22
C THR A 40 -4.61 4.00 -0.49
N GLY A 41 -3.75 3.35 0.30
CA GLY A 41 -3.49 1.92 0.20
C GLY A 41 -3.49 1.28 1.57
N GLY A 42 -4.10 0.09 1.69
CA GLY A 42 -4.14 -0.68 2.93
C GLY A 42 -3.82 -2.13 2.70
N ILE A 43 -3.12 -2.75 3.65
CA ILE A 43 -2.81 -4.18 3.67
C ILE A 43 -3.16 -4.70 5.07
N PHE A 44 -3.96 -5.76 5.15
CA PHE A 44 -4.46 -6.29 6.41
C PHE A 44 -4.65 -7.81 6.35
N ASP A 45 -4.52 -8.46 7.50
CA ASP A 45 -4.93 -9.85 7.66
C ASP A 45 -6.46 -9.93 7.79
N ILE A 46 -7.09 -10.63 6.86
CA ILE A 46 -8.54 -10.81 6.81
C ILE A 46 -9.10 -11.51 8.06
N ARG A 47 -8.30 -12.33 8.75
CA ARG A 47 -8.71 -13.02 9.98
C ARG A 47 -8.89 -12.05 11.15
N HIS A 48 -8.14 -10.95 11.12
CA HIS A 48 -8.12 -9.91 12.16
C HIS A 48 -8.89 -8.66 11.75
N LEU A 49 -9.73 -8.75 10.71
CA LEU A 49 -10.48 -7.61 10.17
C LEU A 49 -11.42 -6.95 11.19
N LYS A 50 -11.96 -7.76 12.12
CA LYS A 50 -12.88 -7.33 13.17
C LYS A 50 -12.19 -7.02 14.50
N ASP A 51 -10.87 -7.19 14.57
CA ASP A 51 -10.13 -6.93 15.79
C ASP A 51 -10.15 -5.43 16.08
N PRO A 52 -10.27 -5.03 17.37
CA PRO A 52 -10.27 -3.62 17.74
C PRO A 52 -9.06 -2.86 17.20
N CYS A 53 -7.88 -3.49 17.16
CA CYS A 53 -6.67 -2.86 16.62
C CYS A 53 -6.79 -2.51 15.14
N THR A 54 -7.48 -3.32 14.34
CA THR A 54 -7.64 -3.09 12.90
C THR A 54 -8.69 -2.02 12.61
N SER A 55 -9.64 -1.81 13.53
CA SER A 55 -10.75 -0.87 13.34
C SER A 55 -10.30 0.59 13.10
N GLU A 56 -9.20 1.00 13.74
CA GLU A 56 -8.64 2.37 13.62
C GLU A 56 -8.18 2.70 12.20
N ILE A 57 -7.84 1.70 11.39
CA ILE A 57 -7.39 1.88 10.02
C ILE A 57 -8.56 2.30 9.11
N PHE A 58 -9.76 1.78 9.38
CA PHE A 58 -10.94 2.02 8.54
C PHE A 58 -11.56 3.41 8.76
N ASP A 59 -11.28 4.07 9.87
CA ASP A 59 -11.66 5.46 10.08
C ASP A 59 -10.68 6.43 9.42
N LEU A 60 -10.65 6.43 8.08
CA LEU A 60 -9.76 7.25 7.26
C LEU A 60 -9.77 8.73 7.69
N LYS A 61 -10.95 9.27 7.98
CA LYS A 61 -11.12 10.69 8.34
C LYS A 61 -10.39 11.07 9.62
N SER A 62 -10.17 10.13 10.54
CA SER A 62 -9.46 10.39 11.80
C SER A 62 -7.96 10.64 11.63
N TRP A 63 -7.39 10.33 10.46
CA TRP A 63 -5.93 10.33 10.30
C TRP A 63 -5.38 10.88 8.99
N ILE A 64 -6.23 11.19 8.01
CA ILE A 64 -5.77 11.92 6.81
C ILE A 64 -5.25 13.32 7.16
N GLY A 65 -4.29 13.78 6.35
CA GLY A 65 -3.83 15.16 6.38
C GLY A 65 -4.91 16.13 5.91
N LYS A 66 -4.73 17.42 6.20
CA LYS A 66 -5.53 18.49 5.59
C LYS A 66 -5.34 18.49 4.07
N ALA A 67 -6.29 19.03 3.30
CA ALA A 67 -6.27 18.96 1.84
C ALA A 67 -4.99 19.52 1.19
N ASP A 68 -4.32 20.48 1.83
CA ASP A 68 -3.06 21.10 1.43
C ASP A 68 -1.81 20.40 2.00
N ASP A 69 -1.99 19.37 2.83
CA ASP A 69 -0.91 18.53 3.37
C ASP A 69 -0.70 17.32 2.47
N TRP A 70 0.38 17.37 1.68
CA TRP A 70 0.82 16.27 0.81
C TRP A 70 1.82 15.32 1.49
N GLN A 71 2.05 15.44 2.80
CA GLN A 71 2.87 14.46 3.51
C GLN A 71 2.07 13.16 3.73
N PRO A 72 2.62 12.00 3.34
CA PRO A 72 1.96 10.74 3.60
C PRO A 72 1.68 10.53 5.09
N LYS A 73 0.47 10.09 5.42
CA LYS A 73 0.08 9.63 6.75
C LYS A 73 -0.01 8.12 6.74
N ALA A 74 0.38 7.51 7.85
CA ALA A 74 0.30 6.07 8.04
C ALA A 74 -0.45 5.73 9.33
N ARG A 75 -1.13 4.60 9.31
CA ARG A 75 -1.65 3.89 10.49
C ARG A 75 -1.10 2.48 10.44
N ILE A 76 -0.47 2.07 11.53
CA ILE A 76 0.22 0.79 11.66
C ILE A 76 -0.32 0.13 12.92
N THR A 77 -0.79 -1.10 12.77
CA THR A 77 -1.33 -1.94 13.84
C THR A 77 -0.65 -3.31 13.74
N LEU A 78 -0.92 -4.20 14.68
CA LEU A 78 -0.32 -5.53 14.67
C LEU A 78 -0.65 -6.35 13.41
N HIS A 79 -1.88 -6.21 12.88
CA HIS A 79 -2.38 -7.06 11.79
C HIS A 79 -2.72 -6.30 10.52
N ALA A 80 -2.43 -4.99 10.47
CA ALA A 80 -2.82 -4.16 9.36
C ALA A 80 -2.03 -2.85 9.30
N VAL A 81 -1.87 -2.34 8.09
CA VAL A 81 -1.28 -1.04 7.78
C VAL A 81 -2.11 -0.33 6.73
N ALA A 82 -2.23 0.99 6.84
CA ALA A 82 -2.70 1.84 5.77
C ALA A 82 -1.86 3.09 5.64
N VAL A 83 -1.76 3.58 4.41
CA VAL A 83 -1.10 4.83 4.06
C VAL A 83 -2.02 5.66 3.18
N ASN A 84 -1.99 6.96 3.39
CA ASN A 84 -2.73 7.94 2.60
C ASN A 84 -1.83 9.14 2.30
N THR A 85 -2.01 9.75 1.14
CA THR A 85 -1.54 11.11 0.87
C THR A 85 -2.59 11.85 0.07
N ASN A 86 -2.76 13.14 0.35
CA ASN A 86 -3.48 14.02 -0.56
C ASN A 86 -2.63 14.23 -1.82
N LEU A 87 -3.30 14.43 -2.94
CA LEU A 87 -2.69 14.58 -4.26
C LEU A 87 -2.86 16.01 -4.77
N GLN A 88 -1.89 16.46 -5.56
CA GLN A 88 -2.04 17.68 -6.34
C GLN A 88 -3.00 17.45 -7.51
N GLN A 89 -3.37 18.52 -8.23
CA GLN A 89 -4.17 18.40 -9.44
C GLN A 89 -3.54 17.38 -10.41
N ASN A 90 -4.37 16.46 -10.89
CA ASN A 90 -3.95 15.30 -11.69
C ASN A 90 -5.05 14.87 -12.66
N GLU A 91 -4.66 14.16 -13.71
CA GLU A 91 -5.57 13.56 -14.70
C GLU A 91 -6.06 12.17 -14.27
N GLY A 92 -5.45 11.61 -13.23
CA GLY A 92 -5.80 10.31 -12.71
C GLY A 92 -4.68 9.58 -11.99
N LEU A 93 -4.91 8.29 -11.77
CA LEU A 93 -3.98 7.39 -11.10
C LEU A 93 -3.81 6.09 -11.90
N HIS A 94 -2.56 5.65 -12.02
CA HIS A 94 -2.21 4.27 -12.35
C HIS A 94 -1.89 3.54 -11.05
N VAL A 95 -2.73 2.57 -10.70
CA VAL A 95 -2.56 1.70 -9.54
C VAL A 95 -1.99 0.37 -9.99
N LYS A 96 -0.91 -0.10 -9.34
CA LYS A 96 -0.35 -1.45 -9.56
C LYS A 96 -0.24 -2.20 -8.25
N TYR A 97 -0.55 -3.48 -8.31
CA TYR A 97 -0.47 -4.42 -7.21
C TYR A 97 0.59 -5.45 -7.54
N HIS A 98 1.55 -5.63 -6.64
CA HIS A 98 2.56 -6.66 -6.78
C HIS A 98 2.56 -7.54 -5.54
N ALA A 99 2.82 -8.83 -5.75
CA ALA A 99 3.07 -9.78 -4.68
C ALA A 99 4.45 -10.40 -4.84
N MET A 100 5.14 -10.59 -3.72
CA MET A 100 6.36 -11.36 -3.63
C MET A 100 6.05 -12.67 -2.91
N ARG A 101 6.58 -13.78 -3.40
CA ARG A 101 6.37 -15.13 -2.87
C ARG A 101 7.69 -15.79 -2.48
N ALA A 102 7.65 -16.66 -1.47
CA ALA A 102 8.78 -17.50 -1.08
C ALA A 102 9.01 -18.63 -2.11
N GLY A 103 9.53 -18.28 -3.29
CA GLY A 103 9.60 -19.19 -4.45
C GLY A 103 8.37 -19.09 -5.36
N ALA A 104 8.36 -19.83 -6.47
CA ALA A 104 7.36 -19.68 -7.53
C ALA A 104 5.92 -19.91 -7.04
N ASP A 105 5.72 -20.94 -6.21
CA ASP A 105 4.41 -21.36 -5.68
C ASP A 105 4.32 -21.24 -4.16
N GLY A 106 5.24 -20.48 -3.55
CA GLY A 106 5.27 -20.27 -2.11
C GLY A 106 4.20 -19.31 -1.60
N GLU A 107 4.17 -19.18 -0.28
CA GLU A 107 3.33 -18.20 0.41
C GLU A 107 3.69 -16.77 0.01
N VAL A 108 2.70 -15.87 0.04
CA VAL A 108 2.94 -14.44 -0.17
C VAL A 108 3.68 -13.91 1.04
N VAL A 109 4.91 -13.43 0.83
CA VAL A 109 5.76 -12.86 1.87
C VAL A 109 5.73 -11.34 1.89
N SER A 110 5.26 -10.70 0.81
CA SER A 110 5.01 -9.27 0.79
C SER A 110 4.05 -8.86 -0.31
N ILE A 111 3.33 -7.77 -0.04
CA ILE A 111 2.49 -7.05 -0.98
C ILE A 111 3.08 -5.65 -1.15
N ARG A 112 3.08 -5.16 -2.40
CA ARG A 112 3.42 -3.79 -2.77
C ARG A 112 2.27 -3.18 -3.56
N ILE A 113 1.81 -2.00 -3.14
CA ILE A 113 0.79 -1.21 -3.83
C ILE A 113 1.44 0.11 -4.25
N SER A 114 1.46 0.39 -5.54
CA SER A 114 1.96 1.66 -6.07
C SER A 114 0.83 2.43 -6.75
N GLN A 115 0.65 3.69 -6.37
CA GLN A 115 -0.32 4.62 -6.98
C GLN A 115 0.47 5.80 -7.53
N GLN A 116 0.53 5.90 -8.86
CA GLN A 116 1.27 6.94 -9.57
C GLN A 116 0.30 7.85 -10.31
N LEU A 117 0.54 9.16 -10.31
CA LEU A 117 -0.23 10.09 -11.15
C LEU A 117 -0.13 9.72 -12.63
N LEU A 118 -1.26 9.76 -13.34
CA LEU A 118 -1.32 9.73 -14.81
C LEU A 118 -0.84 11.07 -15.39
#